data_AF-A0AA46Q6G6-F1
#
_entry.id   AF-A0AA46Q6G6-F1
#
_cell.length_a   1.000
_cell.length_b   1.000
_cell.length_c   1.000
_cell.angle_alpha   90.00
_cell.angle_beta   90.00
_cell.angle_gamma   90.00
#
_symmetry.space_group_name_H-M   'P 1'
#
loop_
_entity.id
_entity.type
_entity.pdbx_description
1 polymer ?
#
loop_
_entity_poly.entity_id
_entity_poly.type
_entity_poly.pdbx_seq_one_letter_code
_entity_poly.pdbx_strand_id
1 'polypeptide(L)'
;MENLDMKELLMEEFENDPIYRMAVLNGLEDSVFTNGILSMHKDMTYSTVEAGRIIERSDSTIRNHFRSDLIEYIQPEKFGKYYRLNYKSVFRLHLIFILMDKASKTSVDLLAELGMQPGVSMGGNVKRVQRESSDLQEYNDQLQNNYEERLLTMERNLGFQSKMLNILKYEKDISDIERKLERKEVEIDQIKTDAYMKYLEEKQTQLLSTSLKKSVQKSSFLGLFKKPDNIDVEQINKDVETKLKEKMDQEIKEKINIARKEVEALQEEKRKVTTLLQQERESFSNMQLDTDVDDKKLLSANMK
;
A
#
# COMPACT_ATOMS: atom_id res chain seq x y z
N MET A 1 18.20 -46.63 9.58
CA MET A 1 18.24 -45.36 8.85
C MET A 1 17.91 -44.28 9.86
N GLU A 2 18.88 -43.46 10.21
CA GLU A 2 18.76 -42.45 11.27
C GLU A 2 17.71 -41.40 10.87
N ASN A 3 16.76 -41.15 11.78
CA ASN A 3 15.87 -40.00 11.72
C ASN A 3 16.71 -38.76 12.06
N LEU A 4 17.44 -38.23 11.07
CA LEU A 4 17.99 -36.88 11.15
C LEU A 4 16.81 -35.91 11.35
N ASP A 5 16.95 -35.01 12.33
CA ASP A 5 15.98 -33.94 12.55
C ASP A 5 15.90 -33.08 11.28
N MET A 6 14.69 -32.68 10.86
CA MET A 6 14.48 -31.91 9.63
C MET A 6 15.29 -30.61 9.64
N LYS A 7 15.50 -30.04 10.82
CA LYS A 7 16.38 -28.88 11.01
C LYS A 7 17.81 -29.17 10.60
N GLU A 8 18.39 -30.26 11.10
CA GLU A 8 19.78 -30.65 10.81
C GLU A 8 19.96 -30.96 9.33
N LEU A 9 18.98 -31.67 8.74
CA LEU A 9 18.98 -31.99 7.32
C LEU A 9 18.97 -30.72 6.44
N LEU A 10 18.15 -29.74 6.79
CA LEU A 10 18.08 -28.47 6.07
C LEU A 10 19.36 -27.63 6.27
N MET A 11 19.95 -27.64 7.47
CA MET A 11 21.21 -26.93 7.73
C MET A 11 22.36 -27.52 6.91
N GLU A 12 22.48 -28.85 6.85
CA GLU A 12 23.52 -29.52 6.07
C GLU A 12 23.36 -29.26 4.57
N GLU A 13 22.14 -29.35 4.05
CA GLU A 13 21.87 -29.16 2.63
C GLU A 13 22.09 -27.69 2.17
N PHE A 14 21.78 -26.72 3.04
CA PHE A 14 21.79 -25.30 2.69
C PHE A 14 22.96 -24.50 3.28
N GLU A 15 23.92 -25.14 3.94
CA GLU A 15 25.10 -24.47 4.55
C GLU A 15 25.84 -23.56 3.55
N ASN A 16 25.92 -24.01 2.29
CA ASN A 16 26.61 -23.29 1.21
C ASN A 16 25.67 -22.52 0.28
N ASP A 17 24.37 -22.47 0.59
CA ASP A 17 23.40 -21.79 -0.23
C ASP A 17 23.51 -20.26 -0.05
N PRO A 18 23.69 -19.48 -1.15
CA PRO A 18 23.86 -18.03 -1.07
C PRO A 18 22.65 -17.31 -0.44
N ILE A 19 21.44 -17.79 -0.70
CA ILE A 19 20.20 -17.19 -0.19
C ILE A 19 20.02 -17.54 1.29
N TYR A 20 20.36 -18.76 1.70
CA TYR A 20 20.37 -19.13 3.11
C TYR A 20 21.37 -18.28 3.90
N ARG A 21 22.60 -18.15 3.41
CA ARG A 21 23.62 -17.27 4.01
C ARG A 21 23.15 -15.83 4.09
N MET A 22 22.49 -15.32 3.05
CA MET A 22 21.89 -13.99 3.09
C MET A 22 20.85 -13.87 4.23
N ALA A 23 19.98 -14.86 4.42
CA ALA A 23 19.00 -14.84 5.50
C ALA A 23 19.67 -14.81 6.89
N VAL A 24 20.74 -15.59 7.08
CA VAL A 24 21.54 -15.59 8.31
C VAL A 24 22.21 -14.22 8.53
N LEU A 25 22.82 -13.63 7.50
CA LEU A 25 23.47 -12.31 7.60
C LEU A 25 22.49 -11.17 7.94
N ASN A 26 21.21 -11.32 7.60
CA ASN A 26 20.16 -10.36 7.96
C ASN A 26 19.52 -10.65 9.34
N GLY A 27 20.07 -11.60 10.12
CA GLY A 27 19.58 -11.93 11.47
C GLY A 27 18.21 -12.59 11.48
N LEU A 28 17.90 -13.40 10.46
CA LEU A 28 16.58 -14.02 10.29
C LEU A 28 16.54 -15.50 10.71
N GLU A 29 17.54 -16.00 11.45
CA GLU A 29 17.64 -17.44 11.77
C GLU A 29 16.38 -17.99 12.46
N ASP A 30 15.81 -17.20 13.38
CA ASP A 30 14.57 -17.56 14.11
C ASP A 30 13.34 -17.67 13.19
N SER A 31 13.38 -17.01 12.04
CA SER A 31 12.28 -17.01 11.07
C SER A 31 12.42 -18.13 10.04
N VAL A 32 13.65 -18.60 9.79
CA VAL A 32 13.93 -19.63 8.78
C VAL A 32 13.33 -20.98 9.17
N PHE A 33 13.38 -21.36 10.45
CA PHE A 33 12.91 -22.65 10.93
C PHE A 33 11.55 -22.56 11.63
N THR A 34 10.48 -22.41 10.85
CA THR A 34 9.11 -22.41 11.37
C THR A 34 8.62 -23.84 11.65
N ASN A 35 7.57 -23.97 12.48
CA ASN A 35 6.93 -25.26 12.75
C ASN A 35 6.46 -25.96 11.47
N GLY A 36 5.99 -25.20 10.47
CA GLY A 36 5.63 -25.74 9.16
C GLY A 36 6.82 -26.39 8.46
N ILE A 37 7.95 -25.67 8.37
CA ILE A 37 9.19 -26.17 7.75
C ILE A 37 9.74 -27.41 8.46
N LEU A 38 9.74 -27.40 9.79
CA LEU A 38 10.22 -28.52 10.59
C LEU A 38 9.32 -29.75 10.50
N SER A 39 8.04 -29.58 10.16
CA SER A 39 7.07 -30.67 10.00
C SER A 39 7.14 -31.39 8.65
N MET A 40 8.02 -30.96 7.75
CA MET A 40 8.15 -31.59 6.43
C MET A 40 8.77 -33.00 6.51
N HIS A 41 8.54 -33.79 5.46
CA HIS A 41 9.13 -35.11 5.27
C HIS A 41 10.03 -35.10 4.04
N LYS A 42 11.24 -35.64 4.18
CA LYS A 42 12.27 -35.63 3.14
C LYS A 42 11.88 -36.39 1.86
N ASP A 43 11.07 -37.45 2.01
CA ASP A 43 10.70 -38.37 0.92
C ASP A 43 9.34 -38.02 0.30
N MET A 44 8.69 -36.93 0.74
CA MET A 44 7.40 -36.49 0.23
C MET A 44 7.54 -35.33 -0.76
N THR A 45 6.61 -35.27 -1.71
CA THR A 45 6.40 -34.10 -2.56
C THR A 45 5.08 -33.42 -2.25
N TYR A 46 5.07 -32.10 -2.32
CA TYR A 46 3.97 -31.23 -1.94
C TYR A 46 3.43 -30.54 -3.19
N SER A 47 2.11 -30.39 -3.25
CA SER A 47 1.45 -29.47 -4.17
C SER A 47 1.71 -28.02 -3.76
N THR A 48 1.45 -27.06 -4.65
CA THR A 48 1.55 -25.63 -4.33
C THR A 48 0.60 -25.21 -3.20
N VAL A 49 -0.55 -25.87 -3.07
CA VAL A 49 -1.51 -25.63 -1.98
C VAL A 49 -0.96 -26.12 -0.65
N GLU A 50 -0.35 -27.31 -0.62
CA GLU A 50 0.27 -27.87 0.59
C GLU A 50 1.50 -27.07 1.01
N ALA A 51 2.36 -26.72 0.04
CA ALA A 51 3.50 -25.84 0.27
C ALA A 51 3.04 -24.49 0.85
N GLY A 52 1.98 -23.90 0.30
CA GLY A 52 1.40 -22.65 0.82
C GLY A 52 0.93 -22.72 2.27
N ARG A 53 0.44 -23.88 2.72
CA ARG A 53 0.11 -24.07 4.14
C ARG A 53 1.35 -24.16 5.01
N ILE A 54 2.41 -24.82 4.53
CA ILE A 54 3.69 -25.00 5.24
C ILE A 54 4.39 -23.64 5.46
N ILE A 55 4.38 -22.76 4.46
CA ILE A 55 5.06 -21.47 4.50
C ILE A 55 4.11 -20.28 4.77
N GLU A 56 2.84 -20.55 5.08
CA GLU A 56 1.81 -19.55 5.35
C GLU A 56 1.63 -18.53 4.21
N ARG A 57 1.63 -18.98 2.96
CA ARG A 57 1.42 -18.15 1.76
C ARG A 57 0.30 -18.69 0.90
N SER A 58 -0.38 -17.79 0.18
CA SER A 58 -1.42 -18.20 -0.76
C SER A 58 -0.82 -18.90 -1.99
N ASP A 59 -1.58 -19.85 -2.53
CA ASP A 59 -1.23 -20.60 -3.74
C ASP A 59 -0.98 -19.68 -4.96
N SER A 60 -1.70 -18.55 -5.06
CA SER A 60 -1.48 -17.55 -6.10
C SER A 60 -0.09 -16.90 -6.01
N THR A 61 0.35 -16.55 -4.80
CA THR A 61 1.65 -15.90 -4.56
C THR A 61 2.82 -16.85 -4.88
N ILE A 62 2.68 -18.13 -4.56
CA ILE A 62 3.67 -19.16 -4.92
C ILE A 62 3.76 -19.31 -6.44
N ARG A 63 2.61 -19.43 -7.12
CA ARG A 63 2.57 -19.56 -8.58
C ARG A 63 3.13 -18.35 -9.32
N ASN A 64 3.09 -17.16 -8.73
CA ASN A 64 3.70 -15.97 -9.33
C ASN A 64 5.23 -16.08 -9.39
N HIS A 65 5.86 -16.67 -8.37
CA HIS A 65 7.31 -16.86 -8.36
C HIS A 65 7.77 -17.93 -9.37
N PHE A 66 6.89 -18.87 -9.72
CA PHE A 66 7.15 -19.82 -10.82
C PHE A 66 7.07 -19.19 -12.22
N ARG A 67 6.63 -17.92 -12.32
CA ARG A 67 6.67 -17.16 -13.58
C ARG A 67 7.87 -16.22 -13.65
N SER A 68 8.70 -16.20 -12.62
CA SER A 68 9.92 -15.38 -12.53
C SER A 68 11.16 -16.25 -12.72
N ASP A 69 12.31 -15.60 -12.94
CA ASP A 69 13.61 -16.28 -13.10
C ASP A 69 14.05 -17.03 -11.83
N LEU A 70 13.42 -16.74 -10.68
CA LEU A 70 13.65 -17.48 -9.43
C LEU A 70 13.16 -18.95 -9.50
N ILE A 71 12.41 -19.34 -10.53
CA ILE A 71 12.02 -20.74 -10.72
C ILE A 71 13.24 -21.67 -10.83
N GLU A 72 14.35 -21.19 -11.41
CA GLU A 72 15.58 -21.96 -11.57
C GLU A 72 16.24 -22.26 -10.22
N TYR A 73 16.09 -21.36 -9.25
CA TYR A 73 16.53 -21.56 -7.88
C TYR A 73 15.56 -22.45 -7.10
N ILE A 74 14.25 -22.18 -7.17
CA ILE A 74 13.22 -22.94 -6.44
C ILE A 74 13.22 -24.42 -6.88
N GLN A 75 13.54 -24.70 -8.14
CA GLN A 75 13.60 -26.04 -8.74
C GLN A 75 12.36 -26.90 -8.45
N PRO A 76 11.14 -26.43 -8.78
CA PRO A 76 9.96 -27.27 -8.65
C PRO A 76 9.96 -28.37 -9.72
N GLU A 77 9.50 -29.57 -9.35
CA GLU A 77 9.34 -30.69 -10.29
C GLU A 77 8.06 -30.51 -11.11
N LYS A 78 8.19 -30.54 -12.44
CA LYS A 78 7.05 -30.42 -13.34
C LYS A 78 6.39 -31.77 -13.57
N PHE A 79 5.16 -31.94 -13.06
CA PHE A 79 4.34 -33.13 -13.28
C PHE A 79 3.14 -32.77 -14.15
N GLY A 80 3.32 -32.89 -15.48
CA GLY A 80 2.31 -32.50 -16.47
C GLY A 80 2.03 -30.99 -16.46
N LYS A 81 0.80 -30.61 -16.09
CA LYS A 81 0.37 -29.20 -15.96
C LYS A 81 0.63 -28.60 -14.57
N TYR A 82 1.05 -29.41 -13.61
CA TYR A 82 1.20 -29.01 -12.22
C TYR A 82 2.67 -29.04 -11.78
N TYR A 83 2.99 -28.25 -10.76
CA TYR A 83 4.28 -28.29 -10.09
C TYR A 83 4.16 -29.06 -8.78
N ARG A 84 5.18 -29.87 -8.49
CA ARG A 84 5.40 -30.56 -7.22
C ARG A 84 6.69 -30.04 -6.59
N LEU A 85 6.68 -29.86 -5.28
CA LEU A 85 7.82 -29.34 -4.54
C LEU A 85 8.28 -30.40 -3.55
N ASN A 86 9.56 -30.74 -3.56
CA ASN A 86 10.14 -31.50 -2.46
C ASN A 86 10.47 -30.55 -1.29
N TYR A 87 10.93 -31.10 -0.16
CA TYR A 87 11.27 -30.29 1.02
C TYR A 87 12.31 -29.19 0.73
N LYS A 88 13.27 -29.45 -0.18
CA LYS A 88 14.27 -28.45 -0.59
C LYS A 88 13.62 -27.30 -1.34
N SER A 89 12.75 -27.58 -2.31
CA SER A 89 12.03 -26.55 -3.07
C SER A 89 11.12 -25.72 -2.18
N VAL A 90 10.43 -26.34 -1.21
CA VAL A 90 9.60 -25.61 -0.24
C VAL A 90 10.46 -24.72 0.65
N PHE A 91 11.61 -25.21 1.11
CA PHE A 91 12.52 -24.41 1.93
C PHE A 91 13.14 -23.23 1.16
N ARG A 92 13.57 -23.43 -0.09
CA ARG A 92 14.04 -22.33 -0.95
C ARG A 92 12.99 -21.24 -1.14
N LEU A 93 11.75 -21.66 -1.36
CA LEU A 93 10.62 -20.76 -1.50
C LEU A 93 10.36 -19.96 -0.21
N HIS A 94 10.47 -20.62 0.95
CA HIS A 94 10.37 -19.99 2.27
C HIS A 94 11.44 -18.92 2.49
N LEU A 95 12.70 -19.23 2.15
CA LEU A 95 13.82 -18.28 2.27
C LEU A 95 13.59 -17.02 1.43
N ILE A 96 13.10 -17.18 0.19
CA ILE A 96 12.74 -16.06 -0.69
C ILE A 96 11.72 -15.16 0.00
N PHE A 97 10.61 -15.73 0.50
CA PHE A 97 9.56 -14.93 1.13
C PHE A 97 10.04 -14.22 2.39
N ILE A 98 10.83 -14.89 3.23
CA ILE A 98 11.38 -14.27 4.44
C ILE A 98 12.26 -13.07 4.09
N LEU A 99 13.13 -13.21 3.10
CA LEU A 99 14.03 -12.14 2.69
C LEU A 99 13.27 -10.97 2.08
N MET A 100 12.23 -11.24 1.28
CA MET A 100 11.37 -10.20 0.72
C MET A 100 10.57 -9.47 1.79
N ASP A 101 9.98 -10.20 2.73
CA ASP A 101 9.05 -9.62 3.71
C ASP A 101 9.78 -8.97 4.90
N LYS A 102 10.86 -9.58 5.39
CA LYS A 102 11.55 -9.14 6.62
C LYS A 102 12.84 -8.37 6.38
N ALA A 103 13.56 -8.67 5.30
CA ALA A 103 14.78 -7.94 4.92
C ALA A 103 14.56 -6.98 3.73
N SER A 104 13.31 -6.85 3.26
CA SER A 104 12.93 -5.98 2.14
C SER A 104 13.77 -6.20 0.87
N LYS A 105 14.23 -7.44 0.65
CA LYS A 105 14.98 -7.81 -0.57
C LYS A 105 14.05 -7.90 -1.76
N THR A 106 14.49 -7.40 -2.90
CA THR A 106 13.76 -7.53 -4.16
C THR A 106 14.14 -8.83 -4.86
N SER A 107 13.32 -9.29 -5.82
CA SER A 107 13.68 -10.46 -6.65
C SER A 107 15.00 -10.25 -7.40
N VAL A 108 15.35 -9.01 -7.73
CA VAL A 108 16.63 -8.66 -8.38
C VAL A 108 17.81 -8.88 -7.44
N ASP A 109 17.68 -8.47 -6.17
CA ASP A 109 18.73 -8.69 -5.15
C ASP A 109 19.00 -10.19 -4.94
N LEU A 110 17.93 -10.99 -4.93
CA LEU A 110 18.04 -12.45 -4.79
C LEU A 110 18.71 -13.09 -6.01
N LEU A 111 18.35 -12.66 -7.23
CA LEU A 111 18.98 -13.14 -8.46
C LEU A 111 20.47 -12.75 -8.53
N ALA A 112 20.81 -11.54 -8.11
CA ALA A 112 22.19 -11.07 -8.05
C ALA A 112 23.04 -11.93 -7.12
N GLU A 113 22.53 -12.28 -5.93
CA GLU A 113 23.22 -13.16 -4.99
C GLU A 113 23.41 -14.58 -5.56
N LEU A 114 22.43 -15.06 -6.32
CA LEU A 114 22.50 -16.35 -7.01
C LEU A 114 23.43 -16.34 -8.23
N GLY A 115 24.00 -15.18 -8.60
CA GLY A 115 24.78 -15.01 -9.82
C GLY A 115 23.95 -15.19 -11.10
N MET A 116 22.62 -15.10 -10.99
CA MET A 116 21.69 -15.22 -12.11
C MET A 116 21.43 -13.84 -12.71
N GLN A 117 21.51 -13.73 -14.03
CA GLN A 117 21.07 -12.52 -14.72
C GLN A 117 19.54 -12.52 -14.81
N PRO A 118 18.85 -11.44 -14.41
CA PRO A 118 17.41 -11.34 -14.61
C PRO A 118 17.10 -11.48 -16.11
N GLY A 119 16.15 -12.35 -16.45
CA GLY A 119 15.75 -12.74 -17.81
C GLY A 119 15.10 -11.61 -18.62
N VAL A 120 14.98 -10.41 -18.04
CA VAL A 120 14.59 -9.21 -18.78
C VAL A 120 15.82 -8.65 -19.50
N SER A 121 16.25 -9.34 -20.55
CA SER A 121 16.92 -8.68 -21.67
C SER A 121 15.87 -7.81 -22.37
N MET A 122 15.97 -6.49 -22.25
CA MET A 122 15.57 -5.62 -23.35
C MET A 122 16.28 -6.17 -24.61
N GLY A 123 15.51 -6.37 -25.69
CA GLY A 123 15.79 -7.33 -26.75
C GLY A 123 17.19 -7.28 -27.38
N GLY A 124 17.70 -8.47 -27.71
CA GLY A 124 18.89 -8.63 -28.54
C GLY A 124 19.22 -10.10 -28.78
N ASN A 125 18.85 -10.62 -29.96
CA ASN A 125 19.30 -11.93 -30.43
C ASN A 125 20.83 -11.94 -30.56
N VAL A 126 21.54 -12.67 -29.70
CA VAL A 126 22.98 -12.91 -29.90
C VAL A 126 23.21 -14.36 -30.31
N LYS A 127 23.46 -14.56 -31.61
CA LYS A 127 24.09 -15.79 -32.12
C LYS A 127 25.54 -15.83 -31.64
N ARG A 128 25.94 -16.95 -31.00
CA ARG A 128 27.34 -17.26 -30.69
C ARG A 128 28.16 -17.33 -31.99
N VAL A 129 29.21 -16.52 -32.10
CA VAL A 129 30.25 -16.61 -33.13
C VAL A 129 31.56 -17.02 -32.45
N GLN A 130 32.22 -18.05 -32.99
CA GLN A 130 33.56 -18.49 -32.60
C GLN A 130 34.59 -17.42 -32.99
N ARG A 131 35.52 -17.07 -32.10
CA ARG A 131 36.59 -16.10 -32.38
C ARG A 131 37.95 -16.77 -32.51
N GLU A 132 38.61 -16.46 -33.62
CA GLU A 132 40.06 -16.57 -33.80
C GLU A 132 40.78 -15.36 -33.16
N SER A 133 42.04 -15.57 -32.81
CA SER A 133 42.79 -14.85 -31.79
C SER A 133 43.61 -13.66 -32.31
N SER A 134 43.02 -12.73 -33.07
CA SER A 134 43.73 -11.51 -33.52
C SER A 134 43.02 -10.18 -33.28
N ASP A 135 41.80 -10.16 -32.70
CA ASP A 135 40.99 -8.93 -32.54
C ASP A 135 40.99 -8.34 -31.11
N LEU A 136 41.92 -8.76 -30.24
CA LEU A 136 41.89 -8.45 -28.81
C LEU A 136 42.13 -6.96 -28.47
N GLN A 137 42.68 -6.16 -29.38
CA GLN A 137 42.88 -4.72 -29.15
C GLN A 137 41.66 -3.86 -29.54
N GLU A 138 40.98 -4.16 -30.65
CA GLU A 138 39.74 -3.46 -31.04
C GLU A 138 38.56 -3.81 -30.11
N TYR A 139 38.56 -5.00 -29.52
CA TYR A 139 37.51 -5.42 -28.60
C TYR A 139 37.54 -4.68 -27.26
N ASN A 140 38.72 -4.17 -26.84
CA ASN A 140 38.86 -3.50 -25.55
C ASN A 140 38.31 -2.06 -25.58
N ASP A 141 38.49 -1.35 -26.71
CA ASP A 141 37.91 -0.02 -26.91
C ASP A 141 36.39 -0.10 -27.15
N GLN A 142 35.89 -1.17 -27.78
CA GLN A 142 34.44 -1.43 -27.85
C GLN A 142 33.83 -1.84 -26.50
N LEU A 143 34.56 -2.56 -25.65
CA LEU A 143 34.09 -2.90 -24.29
C LEU A 143 34.00 -1.67 -23.39
N GLN A 144 35.00 -0.78 -23.39
CA GLN A 144 34.99 0.44 -22.57
C GLN A 144 33.84 1.39 -22.94
N ASN A 145 33.60 1.63 -24.24
CA ASN A 145 32.48 2.45 -24.69
C ASN A 145 31.11 1.85 -24.29
N ASN A 146 31.00 0.52 -24.25
CA ASN A 146 29.76 -0.18 -23.88
C ASN A 146 29.47 -0.11 -22.36
N TYR A 147 30.50 0.02 -21.52
CA TYR A 147 30.31 0.22 -20.08
C TYR A 147 29.82 1.63 -19.74
N GLU A 148 30.35 2.65 -20.41
CA GLU A 148 29.94 4.04 -20.19
C GLU A 148 28.49 4.26 -20.65
N GLU A 149 28.11 3.71 -21.81
CA GLU A 149 26.73 3.74 -22.29
C GLU A 149 25.77 2.98 -21.37
N ARG A 150 26.18 1.81 -20.83
CA ARG A 150 25.40 1.07 -19.82
C ARG A 150 25.25 1.83 -18.51
N LEU A 151 26.31 2.50 -18.05
CA LEU A 151 26.27 3.30 -16.82
C LEU A 151 25.32 4.48 -16.99
N LEU A 152 25.41 5.22 -18.10
CA LEU A 152 24.50 6.32 -18.43
C LEU A 152 23.04 5.85 -18.53
N THR A 153 22.80 4.69 -19.14
CA THR A 153 21.46 4.07 -19.22
C THR A 153 20.94 3.69 -17.84
N MET A 154 21.81 3.16 -16.97
CA MET A 154 21.46 2.80 -15.60
C MET A 154 21.15 4.03 -14.74
N GLU A 155 21.95 5.08 -14.82
CA GLU A 155 21.70 6.36 -14.14
C GLU A 155 20.39 7.00 -14.60
N ARG A 156 20.11 6.98 -15.90
CA ARG A 156 18.80 7.41 -16.45
C ARG A 156 17.66 6.58 -15.88
N ASN A 157 17.78 5.25 -15.88
CA ASN A 157 16.75 4.35 -15.35
C ASN A 157 16.48 4.59 -13.87
N LEU A 158 17.53 4.82 -13.06
CA LEU A 158 17.38 5.19 -11.65
C LEU A 158 16.69 6.56 -11.49
N GLY A 159 17.01 7.53 -12.35
CA GLY A 159 16.33 8.81 -12.42
C GLY A 159 14.83 8.66 -12.72
N PHE A 160 14.48 7.84 -13.71
CA PHE A 160 13.08 7.52 -14.04
C PHE A 160 12.36 6.84 -12.89
N GLN A 161 12.98 5.86 -12.25
CA GLN A 161 12.40 5.16 -11.09
C GLN A 161 12.15 6.12 -9.92
N SER A 162 13.11 7.00 -9.63
CA SER A 162 12.98 8.01 -8.57
C SER A 162 11.79 8.95 -8.82
N LYS A 163 11.66 9.50 -10.03
CA LYS A 163 10.53 10.36 -10.41
C LYS A 163 9.20 9.60 -10.37
N MET A 164 9.18 8.35 -10.82
CA MET A 164 7.98 7.50 -10.74
C MET A 164 7.55 7.29 -9.28
N LEU A 165 8.49 7.02 -8.37
CA LEU A 165 8.21 6.90 -6.95
C LEU A 165 7.65 8.20 -6.35
N ASN A 166 8.17 9.36 -6.74
CA ASN A 166 7.65 10.65 -6.32
C ASN A 166 6.21 10.87 -6.82
N ILE A 167 5.91 10.53 -8.08
CA ILE A 167 4.56 10.61 -8.65
C ILE A 167 3.60 9.74 -7.83
N LEU A 168 3.95 8.48 -7.59
CA LEU A 168 3.13 7.54 -6.79
C LEU A 168 2.93 8.04 -5.35
N LYS A 169 3.97 8.63 -4.76
CA LYS A 169 3.89 9.24 -3.43
C LYS A 169 2.88 10.39 -3.41
N TYR A 170 2.97 11.33 -4.35
CA TYR A 170 2.04 12.46 -4.40
C TYR A 170 0.60 12.03 -4.71
N GLU A 171 0.41 11.03 -5.57
CA GLU A 171 -0.91 10.45 -5.84
C GLU A 171 -1.52 9.83 -4.58
N LYS A 172 -0.72 9.10 -3.80
CA LYS A 172 -1.14 8.57 -2.50
C LYS A 172 -1.49 9.70 -1.52
N ASP A 173 -0.64 10.72 -1.41
CA ASP A 173 -0.86 11.86 -0.52
C ASP A 173 -2.17 12.60 -0.88
N ILE A 174 -2.46 12.79 -2.17
CA ILE A 174 -3.73 13.36 -2.65
C ILE A 174 -4.91 12.47 -2.23
N SER A 175 -4.82 11.16 -2.44
CA SER A 175 -5.88 10.21 -2.06
C SER A 175 -6.16 10.23 -0.55
N ASP A 176 -5.11 10.31 0.27
CA ASP A 176 -5.25 10.41 1.72
C ASP A 176 -5.87 11.75 2.15
N ILE A 177 -5.55 12.85 1.47
CA ILE A 177 -6.21 14.16 1.70
C ILE A 177 -7.69 14.12 1.29
N GLU A 178 -8.03 13.48 0.17
CA GLU A 178 -9.43 13.32 -0.27
C GLU A 178 -10.26 12.53 0.74
N ARG A 179 -9.72 11.45 1.29
CA ARG A 179 -10.37 10.70 2.38
C ARG A 179 -10.59 11.55 3.62
N LYS A 180 -9.64 12.42 3.98
CA LYS A 180 -9.79 13.35 5.11
C LYS A 180 -10.88 14.39 4.84
N LEU A 181 -10.96 14.92 3.61
CA LEU A 181 -12.02 15.84 3.19
C LEU A 181 -13.40 15.18 3.28
N GLU A 182 -13.56 13.98 2.74
CA GLU A 182 -14.83 13.22 2.81
C GLU A 182 -15.26 12.99 4.26
N ARG A 183 -14.33 12.60 5.14
CA ARG A 183 -14.62 12.45 6.58
C ARG A 183 -15.10 13.75 7.22
N LYS A 184 -14.51 14.89 6.85
CA LYS A 184 -14.89 16.20 7.38
C LYS A 184 -16.25 16.65 6.87
N GLU A 185 -16.61 16.31 5.63
CA GLU A 185 -17.97 16.54 5.10
C GLU A 185 -19.01 15.71 5.86
N VAL A 186 -18.71 14.44 6.11
CA VAL A 186 -19.57 13.57 6.94
C VAL A 186 -19.71 14.11 8.37
N GLU A 187 -18.63 14.62 8.96
CA GLU A 187 -18.65 15.25 10.30
C GLU A 187 -19.55 16.50 10.32
N ILE A 188 -19.50 17.34 9.28
CA ILE A 188 -20.40 18.50 9.15
C ILE A 188 -21.86 18.07 9.14
N ASP A 189 -22.19 17.00 8.43
CA ASP A 189 -23.56 16.50 8.37
C ASP A 189 -23.99 15.87 9.70
N GLN A 190 -23.10 15.13 10.37
CA GLN A 190 -23.35 14.63 11.73
C GLN A 190 -23.63 15.77 12.71
N ILE A 191 -22.85 16.85 12.68
CA ILE A 191 -23.09 18.04 13.52
C ILE A 191 -24.49 18.60 13.31
N LYS A 192 -24.97 18.69 12.05
CA LYS A 192 -26.33 19.18 11.75
C LYS A 192 -27.38 18.23 12.31
N THR A 193 -27.21 16.92 12.10
CA THR A 193 -28.15 15.90 12.58
C THR A 193 -28.22 15.89 14.10
N ASP A 194 -27.08 15.92 14.79
CA ASP A 194 -27.01 15.92 16.24
C ASP A 194 -27.64 17.16 16.86
N ALA A 195 -27.35 18.34 16.30
CA ALA A 195 -27.95 19.59 16.77
C ALA A 195 -29.47 19.59 16.55
N TYR A 196 -29.94 19.05 15.42
CA TYR A 196 -31.37 18.92 15.15
C TYR A 196 -32.06 17.93 16.10
N MET A 197 -31.43 16.79 16.40
CA MET A 197 -31.95 15.81 17.36
C MET A 197 -32.05 16.42 18.76
N LYS A 198 -31.00 17.11 19.22
CA LYS A 198 -31.04 17.84 20.49
C LYS A 198 -32.16 18.89 20.53
N TYR A 199 -32.35 19.63 19.44
CA TYR A 199 -33.43 20.60 19.31
C TYR A 199 -34.80 19.92 19.50
N LEU A 200 -35.04 18.78 18.86
CA LEU A 200 -36.29 18.03 19.00
C LEU A 200 -36.50 17.50 20.42
N GLU A 201 -35.45 16.96 21.05
CA GLU A 201 -35.49 16.48 22.43
C GLU A 201 -35.77 17.62 23.43
N GLU A 202 -35.08 18.75 23.30
CA GLU A 202 -35.31 19.94 24.12
C GLU A 202 -36.72 20.48 23.91
N LYS A 203 -37.21 20.54 22.67
CA LYS A 203 -38.58 20.97 22.34
C LYS A 203 -39.61 20.05 23.00
N GLN A 204 -39.47 18.74 22.87
CA GLN A 204 -40.39 17.78 23.47
C GLN A 204 -40.38 17.85 25.00
N THR A 205 -39.19 17.95 25.60
CA THR A 205 -39.02 18.09 27.05
C THR A 205 -39.69 19.35 27.57
N GLN A 206 -39.52 20.48 26.88
CA GLN A 206 -40.16 21.73 27.27
C GLN A 206 -41.68 21.67 27.14
N LEU A 207 -42.22 21.10 26.04
CA LEU A 207 -43.66 20.89 25.85
C LEU A 207 -44.29 19.99 26.93
N LEU A 208 -43.60 18.92 27.32
CA LEU A 208 -44.04 18.05 28.42
C LEU A 208 -44.02 18.81 29.74
N SER A 209 -42.96 19.57 30.02
CA SER A 209 -42.83 20.34 31.26
C SER A 209 -43.90 21.42 31.40
N THR A 210 -44.25 22.13 30.32
CA THR A 210 -45.31 23.14 30.31
C THR A 210 -46.69 22.49 30.44
N SER A 211 -46.91 21.34 29.81
CA SER A 211 -48.14 20.55 29.95
C SER A 211 -48.35 20.02 31.37
N LEU A 212 -47.29 19.51 32.02
CA LEU A 212 -47.33 19.03 33.41
C LEU A 212 -47.50 20.16 34.42
N LYS A 213 -46.82 21.31 34.24
CA LYS A 213 -47.03 22.48 35.12
C LYS A 213 -48.49 22.95 35.09
N LYS A 214 -49.17 22.85 33.94
CA LYS A 214 -50.60 23.17 33.82
C LYS A 214 -51.52 22.17 34.53
N SER A 215 -51.18 20.88 34.59
CA SER A 215 -52.02 19.89 35.29
C SER A 215 -51.94 20.04 36.81
N VAL A 216 -50.77 20.42 37.34
CA VAL A 216 -50.55 20.61 38.79
C VAL A 216 -51.22 21.89 39.32
N GLN A 217 -51.28 22.96 38.53
CA GLN A 217 -51.86 24.25 38.94
C GLN A 217 -53.39 24.25 39.14
N LYS A 218 -54.11 23.19 38.73
CA LYS A 218 -55.58 23.08 38.85
C LYS A 218 -56.09 22.40 40.13
N SER A 219 -55.23 22.04 41.08
CA SER A 219 -55.63 21.28 42.29
C SER A 219 -55.83 22.09 43.58
N SER A 220 -55.85 23.44 43.51
CA SER A 220 -56.24 24.26 44.67
C SER A 220 -57.75 24.17 44.91
N PHE A 221 -58.14 23.26 45.79
CA PHE A 221 -59.53 22.99 46.23
C PHE A 221 -60.18 24.13 47.03
N LEU A 222 -59.57 25.33 47.13
CA LEU A 222 -60.07 26.48 47.89
C LEU A 222 -59.67 27.83 47.24
N GLY A 223 -60.25 28.17 46.09
CA GLY A 223 -59.93 29.41 45.36
C GLY A 223 -61.10 30.01 44.58
N LEU A 224 -62.19 30.34 45.28
CA LEU A 224 -63.24 31.21 44.75
C LEU A 224 -62.67 32.62 44.50
N PHE A 225 -62.82 33.13 43.28
CA PHE A 225 -62.48 34.48 42.81
C PHE A 225 -60.99 34.83 42.58
N LYS A 226 -60.36 34.19 41.60
CA LYS A 226 -59.45 34.92 40.68
C LYS A 226 -59.75 34.51 39.25
N LYS A 227 -59.95 35.51 38.38
CA LYS A 227 -60.10 35.31 36.93
C LYS A 227 -58.95 34.43 36.44
N PRO A 228 -59.20 33.41 35.61
CA PRO A 228 -58.11 32.66 35.02
C PRO A 228 -57.33 33.64 34.13
N ASP A 229 -56.11 33.99 34.54
CA ASP A 229 -55.16 34.58 33.61
C ASP A 229 -55.03 33.58 32.46
N ASN A 230 -55.55 33.98 31.30
CA ASN A 230 -55.45 33.21 30.07
C ASN A 230 -53.99 33.24 29.65
N ILE A 231 -53.20 32.33 30.23
CA ILE A 231 -51.82 32.11 29.82
C ILE A 231 -51.86 31.57 28.38
N ASP A 232 -51.49 32.44 27.44
CA ASP A 232 -51.46 32.18 26.00
C ASP A 232 -50.38 31.14 25.68
N VAL A 233 -50.82 29.89 25.52
CA VAL A 233 -49.96 28.72 25.27
C VAL A 233 -49.27 28.83 23.92
N GLU A 234 -49.93 29.43 22.94
CA GLU A 234 -49.35 29.63 21.62
C GLU A 234 -48.19 30.60 21.68
N GLN A 235 -48.31 31.66 22.49
CA GLN A 235 -47.25 32.64 22.65
C GLN A 235 -46.03 32.05 23.37
N ILE A 236 -46.24 31.28 24.43
CA ILE A 236 -45.15 30.59 25.15
C ILE A 236 -44.49 29.53 24.28
N ASN A 237 -45.26 28.76 23.49
CA ASN A 237 -44.70 27.77 22.57
C ASN A 237 -43.88 28.41 21.45
N LYS A 238 -44.33 29.55 20.91
CA LYS A 238 -43.58 30.30 19.90
C LYS A 238 -42.28 30.88 20.45
N ASP A 239 -42.28 31.43 21.65
CA ASP A 239 -41.08 31.96 22.29
C ASP A 239 -40.06 30.85 22.60
N VAL A 240 -40.55 29.69 23.07
CA VAL A 240 -39.73 28.48 23.29
C VAL A 240 -39.10 27.99 21.99
N GLU A 241 -39.91 27.86 20.94
CA GLU A 241 -39.46 27.39 19.64
C GLU A 241 -38.42 28.33 19.02
N THR A 242 -38.62 29.64 19.14
CA THR A 242 -37.70 30.65 18.61
C THR A 242 -36.34 30.58 19.34
N LYS A 243 -36.34 30.55 20.68
CA LYS A 243 -35.10 30.47 21.47
C LYS A 243 -34.34 29.17 21.24
N LEU A 244 -35.05 28.04 21.17
CA LEU A 244 -34.42 26.74 20.92
C LEU A 244 -33.81 26.66 19.52
N LYS A 245 -34.50 27.23 18.53
CA LYS A 245 -34.01 27.30 17.15
C LYS A 245 -32.79 28.21 17.03
N GLU A 246 -32.80 29.39 17.67
CA GLU A 246 -31.63 30.29 17.69
C GLU A 246 -30.40 29.63 18.34
N LYS A 247 -30.60 28.92 19.46
CA LYS A 247 -29.53 28.16 20.12
C LYS A 247 -28.97 27.05 19.22
N MET A 248 -29.84 26.30 18.55
CA MET A 248 -29.45 25.27 17.58
C MET A 248 -28.65 25.88 16.42
N ASP A 249 -29.14 26.97 15.82
CA ASP A 249 -28.49 27.64 14.70
C ASP A 249 -27.11 28.19 15.09
N GLN A 250 -26.96 28.71 16.31
CA GLN A 250 -25.67 29.14 16.85
C GLN A 250 -24.69 27.97 17.06
N GLU A 251 -25.13 26.88 17.69
CA GLU A 251 -24.29 25.68 17.92
C GLU A 251 -23.83 25.07 16.58
N ILE A 252 -24.75 24.97 15.61
CA ILE A 252 -24.44 24.52 14.25
C ILE A 252 -23.40 25.44 13.61
N LYS A 253 -23.63 26.76 13.66
CA LYS A 253 -22.74 27.73 13.02
C LYS A 253 -21.32 27.68 13.58
N GLU A 254 -21.16 27.60 14.90
CA GLU A 254 -19.84 27.53 15.54
C GLU A 254 -19.09 26.26 15.17
N LYS A 255 -19.74 25.09 15.31
CA LYS A 255 -19.12 23.79 15.03
C LYS A 255 -18.80 23.60 13.55
N ILE A 256 -19.73 23.99 12.66
CA ILE A 256 -19.49 23.95 11.21
C ILE A 256 -18.35 24.90 10.83
N ASN A 257 -18.22 26.07 11.46
CA ASN A 257 -17.14 27.00 11.13
C ASN A 257 -15.74 26.42 11.43
N ILE A 258 -15.62 25.63 12.51
CA ILE A 258 -14.37 24.92 12.82
C ILE A 258 -14.06 23.88 11.74
N ALA A 259 -15.03 23.00 11.44
CA ALA A 259 -14.86 21.98 10.41
C ALA A 259 -14.58 22.58 9.03
N ARG A 260 -15.20 23.72 8.67
CA ARG A 260 -14.94 24.44 7.42
C ARG A 260 -13.52 24.97 7.31
N LYS A 261 -12.95 25.53 8.39
CA LYS A 261 -11.54 25.97 8.38
C LYS A 261 -10.58 24.83 8.13
N GLU A 262 -10.86 23.65 8.68
CA GLU A 262 -10.05 22.45 8.42
C GLU A 262 -10.21 21.94 6.98
N VAL A 263 -11.42 21.99 6.44
CA VAL A 263 -11.68 21.70 5.01
C VAL A 263 -10.90 22.66 4.11
N GLU A 264 -10.91 23.95 4.39
CA GLU A 264 -10.14 24.96 3.64
C GLU A 264 -8.63 24.68 3.70
N ALA A 265 -8.10 24.35 4.87
CA ALA A 265 -6.69 23.99 5.05
C ALA A 265 -6.31 22.73 4.25
N LEU A 266 -7.14 21.68 4.31
CA LEU A 266 -6.94 20.44 3.53
C LEU A 266 -7.05 20.68 2.02
N GLN A 267 -7.94 21.57 1.57
CA GLN A 267 -8.04 21.96 0.16
C GLN A 267 -6.79 22.72 -0.31
N GLU A 268 -6.23 23.59 0.53
CA GLU A 268 -4.98 24.29 0.22
C GLU A 268 -3.79 23.31 0.16
N GLU A 269 -3.72 22.37 1.09
CA GLU A 269 -2.73 21.29 1.08
C GLU A 269 -2.84 20.44 -0.18
N LYS A 270 -4.06 20.02 -0.54
CA LYS A 270 -4.33 19.28 -1.78
C LYS A 270 -3.84 20.05 -3.01
N ARG A 271 -4.10 21.35 -3.08
CA ARG A 271 -3.61 22.21 -4.18
C ARG A 271 -2.09 22.21 -4.27
N LYS A 272 -1.39 22.38 -3.15
CA LYS A 272 0.08 22.35 -3.09
C LYS A 272 0.64 21.02 -3.61
N VAL A 273 0.12 19.89 -3.12
CA VAL A 273 0.57 18.55 -3.55
C VAL A 273 0.23 18.31 -5.02
N THR A 274 -0.92 18.77 -5.50
CA THR A 274 -1.30 18.66 -6.92
C THR A 274 -0.35 19.44 -7.83
N THR A 275 0.08 20.64 -7.40
CA THR A 275 1.08 21.42 -8.15
C THR A 275 2.43 20.69 -8.21
N LEU A 276 2.87 20.10 -7.10
CA LEU A 276 4.11 19.31 -7.07
C LEU A 276 4.02 18.07 -7.98
N LEU A 277 2.89 17.36 -7.94
CA LEU A 277 2.63 16.23 -8.84
C LEU A 277 2.70 16.64 -10.31
N GLN A 278 2.13 17.79 -10.65
CA GLN A 278 2.15 18.28 -12.03
C GLN A 278 3.57 18.66 -12.48
N GLN A 279 4.33 19.36 -11.64
CA GLN A 279 5.74 19.67 -11.91
C GLN A 279 6.57 18.39 -12.11
N GLU A 280 6.35 17.37 -11.28
CA GLU A 280 7.07 16.10 -11.38
C GLU A 280 6.68 15.34 -12.67
N ARG A 281 5.40 15.36 -13.05
CA ARG A 281 4.92 14.76 -14.30
C ARG A 281 5.47 15.46 -15.54
N GLU A 282 5.53 16.79 -15.54
CA GLU A 282 6.15 17.57 -16.62
C GLU A 282 7.65 17.25 -16.73
N SER A 283 8.33 17.23 -15.58
CA SER A 283 9.74 16.85 -15.47
C SER A 283 10.02 15.41 -15.92
N PHE A 284 9.09 14.49 -15.68
CA PHE A 284 9.16 13.10 -16.14
C PHE A 284 8.93 12.99 -17.66
N SER A 285 7.92 13.70 -18.18
CA SER A 285 7.63 13.74 -19.63
C SER A 285 8.78 14.31 -20.44
N ASN A 286 9.41 15.40 -19.97
CA ASN A 286 10.57 15.99 -20.64
C ASN A 286 11.76 15.02 -20.67
N MET A 287 11.98 14.27 -19.59
CA MET A 287 13.03 13.25 -19.52
C MET A 287 12.79 12.10 -20.53
N GLN A 288 11.54 11.70 -20.77
CA GLN A 288 11.20 10.71 -21.80
C GLN A 288 11.48 11.25 -23.22
N LEU A 289 11.10 12.50 -23.49
CA LEU A 289 11.31 13.13 -24.80
C LEU A 289 12.79 13.33 -25.14
N ASP A 290 13.61 13.73 -24.16
CA ASP A 290 15.06 13.86 -24.35
C ASP A 290 15.72 12.51 -24.66
N THR A 291 15.20 11.42 -24.07
CA THR A 291 15.70 10.05 -24.32
C THR A 291 15.40 9.62 -25.76
N ASP A 292 14.18 9.88 -26.26
CA ASP A 292 13.79 9.56 -27.65
C ASP A 292 14.59 10.34 -28.70
N VAL A 293 15.05 11.55 -28.38
CA VAL A 293 15.84 12.40 -29.28
C VAL A 293 17.29 11.94 -29.36
N ASP A 294 17.88 11.57 -28.22
CA ASP A 294 19.25 11.05 -28.16
C ASP A 294 19.38 9.68 -28.85
N ASP A 295 18.42 8.79 -28.66
CA ASP A 295 18.39 7.47 -29.31
C ASP A 295 18.30 7.60 -30.85
N LYS A 296 17.53 8.57 -31.35
CA LYS A 296 17.45 8.87 -32.80
C LYS A 296 18.75 9.47 -33.35
N LYS A 297 19.46 10.31 -32.60
CA LYS A 297 20.76 10.85 -33.01
C LYS A 297 21.81 9.75 -33.09
N LEU A 298 21.88 8.86 -32.10
CA LEU A 298 22.78 7.70 -32.08
C LEU A 298 22.53 6.76 -33.27
N LEU A 299 21.27 6.49 -33.60
CA LEU A 299 20.91 5.68 -34.78
C LEU A 299 21.33 6.34 -36.11
N SER A 300 21.25 7.67 -36.20
CA SER A 300 21.66 8.40 -37.42
C SER A 300 23.18 8.58 -37.57
N ALA A 301 23.94 8.55 -36.46
CA ALA A 301 25.40 8.62 -36.46
C ALA A 301 26.04 7.28 -36.89
N ASN A 302 25.42 6.15 -36.55
CA ASN A 302 25.88 4.80 -36.93
C ASN A 302 25.53 4.39 -38.38
N MET A 303 24.84 5.25 -39.14
CA MET A 303 24.44 5.01 -40.54
C MET A 303 25.28 5.79 -41.58
N LYS A 304 26.38 6.43 -41.17
CA LYS A 304 27.36 7.08 -42.07
C LYS A 304 28.70 6.36 -42.01
#